data_AF-A0A2H0B7P6-F1
#
_entry.id   AF-A0A2H0B7P6-F1
#
_cell.length_a   1.000
_cell.length_b   1.000
_cell.length_c   1.000
_cell.angle_alpha   90.00
_cell.angle_beta   90.00
_cell.angle_gamma   90.00
#
_symmetry.space_group_name_H-M   'P 1'
#
loop_
_entity.id
_entity.type
_entity.pdbx_description
1 polymer ?
#
loop_
_entity_poly.entity_id
_entity_poly.type
_entity_poly.pdbx_seq_one_letter_code
_entity_poly.pdbx_strand_id
1 'polypeptide(L)'
;MIYSELESKRFKAKIFRDKINDFKTKDLQQELIKNDADIAIIRLPSNKLYLLSKLDIIGFPYIVADTLVYYECKFNNYLPKALRNVELEFEKCTSQHGNLIEELTGKIFPNYISHYNSNPFLDKKLILDGYKEWARGYTATEGKVVFLVKKNGIDIGFATCSWDNDTKKCEGVLYGVLPEYSGGGVYSDIIRYTQEYFRKQGFEKMIVSTQTQNIAVQKVWNREGFELTESYNTIHVNCMLNKSTRKIEVERIEITDELIDKLSNDLNPIHFNEYIAKEKGFEGRIAHGLIPSLIISKYFGTQFPGVRTDFLNYKYLFYMPLYLGRTYKIQYQFPDYVENFKVLSVVVKVLDSENNLCLLSYNQIIKR
;
A
#
# COMPACT_ATOMS: atom_id res chain seq x y z
N MET A 1 -5.92 -11.49 -1.51
CA MET A 1 -5.80 -10.05 -1.82
C MET A 1 -6.62 -9.63 -3.02
N ILE A 2 -7.05 -8.36 -3.02
CA ILE A 2 -7.85 -7.74 -4.08
C ILE A 2 -6.98 -6.77 -4.86
N TYR A 3 -6.97 -6.87 -6.19
CA TYR A 3 -6.28 -5.92 -7.06
C TYR A 3 -7.01 -4.56 -7.07
N SER A 4 -6.28 -3.47 -6.90
CA SER A 4 -6.82 -2.12 -6.94
C SER A 4 -6.47 -1.45 -8.26
N GLU A 5 -7.38 -1.49 -9.23
CA GLU A 5 -7.15 -0.91 -10.57
C GLU A 5 -6.89 0.60 -10.50
N LEU A 6 -7.69 1.33 -9.72
CA LEU A 6 -7.59 2.79 -9.58
C LEU A 6 -6.23 3.21 -9.00
N GLU A 7 -5.82 2.60 -7.88
CA GLU A 7 -4.52 2.92 -7.28
C GLU A 7 -3.37 2.48 -8.18
N SER A 8 -3.51 1.34 -8.83
CA SER A 8 -2.46 0.80 -9.68
C SER A 8 -2.19 1.69 -10.89
N LYS A 9 -3.26 2.18 -11.52
CA LYS A 9 -3.19 3.16 -12.60
C LYS A 9 -2.57 4.48 -12.12
N ARG A 10 -3.02 4.98 -10.96
CA ARG A 10 -2.55 6.24 -10.38
C ARG A 10 -1.06 6.22 -10.11
N PHE A 11 -0.57 5.21 -9.38
CA PHE A 11 0.82 5.14 -8.95
C PHE A 11 1.74 4.41 -9.94
N LYS A 12 1.19 3.91 -11.05
CA LYS A 12 1.93 3.11 -12.05
C LYS A 12 2.67 1.96 -11.37
N ALA A 13 1.96 1.18 -10.57
CA ALA A 13 2.44 0.06 -9.77
C ALA A 13 1.32 -0.96 -9.62
N LYS A 14 1.57 -2.27 -9.56
CA LYS A 14 0.54 -3.27 -9.26
C LYS A 14 0.23 -3.29 -7.77
N ILE A 15 -0.88 -2.65 -7.38
CA ILE A 15 -1.29 -2.46 -6.00
C ILE A 15 -2.40 -3.44 -5.61
N PHE A 16 -2.18 -4.15 -4.52
CA PHE A 16 -3.13 -5.07 -3.92
C PHE A 16 -3.54 -4.61 -2.53
N ARG A 17 -4.75 -4.97 -2.11
CA ARG A 17 -5.28 -4.70 -0.77
C ARG A 17 -5.74 -5.96 -0.08
N ASP A 18 -5.56 -6.00 1.23
CA ASP A 18 -6.15 -7.05 2.06
C ASP A 18 -6.37 -6.60 3.51
N LYS A 19 -7.30 -7.27 4.20
CA LYS A 19 -7.49 -7.16 5.66
C LYS A 19 -7.28 -8.55 6.24
N ILE A 20 -6.13 -8.77 6.86
CA ILE A 20 -5.72 -10.10 7.33
C ILE A 20 -5.72 -10.16 8.84
N ASN A 21 -6.27 -11.24 9.41
CA ASN A 21 -6.25 -11.49 10.86
C ASN A 21 -5.09 -12.41 11.28
N ASP A 22 -4.69 -13.31 10.39
CA ASP A 22 -3.50 -14.16 10.47
C ASP A 22 -3.13 -14.60 9.05
N PHE A 23 -1.91 -15.10 8.90
CA PHE A 23 -1.43 -15.67 7.64
C PHE A 23 -0.30 -16.69 7.87
N LYS A 24 -0.19 -17.62 6.93
CA LYS A 24 0.99 -18.46 6.76
C LYS A 24 1.99 -17.74 5.85
N THR A 25 3.24 -17.68 6.30
CA THR A 25 4.35 -16.99 5.60
C THR A 25 4.48 -17.41 4.14
N LYS A 26 4.48 -18.73 3.88
CA LYS A 26 4.66 -19.28 2.52
C LYS A 26 3.49 -18.93 1.60
N ASP A 27 2.26 -19.04 2.08
CA ASP A 27 1.06 -18.77 1.29
C ASP A 27 1.01 -17.29 0.88
N LEU A 28 1.28 -16.38 1.84
CA LEU A 28 1.32 -14.95 1.56
C LEU A 28 2.43 -14.58 0.56
N GLN A 29 3.62 -15.18 0.72
CA GLN A 29 4.73 -14.99 -0.21
C GLN A 29 4.40 -15.46 -1.63
N GLN A 30 3.83 -16.66 -1.76
CA GLN A 30 3.43 -17.22 -3.05
C GLN A 30 2.33 -16.40 -3.70
N GLU A 31 1.35 -15.92 -2.93
CA GLU A 31 0.30 -15.06 -3.44
C GLU A 31 0.86 -13.74 -3.99
N LEU A 32 1.79 -13.10 -3.27
CA LEU A 32 2.43 -11.85 -3.72
C LEU A 32 3.25 -12.05 -5.01
N ILE A 33 4.01 -13.14 -5.11
CA ILE A 33 4.81 -13.47 -6.30
C ILE A 33 3.91 -13.80 -7.48
N LYS A 34 2.88 -14.66 -7.28
CA LYS A 34 1.95 -15.07 -8.33
C LYS A 34 1.19 -13.89 -8.92
N ASN A 35 0.79 -12.95 -8.06
CA ASN A 35 0.13 -11.72 -8.46
C ASN A 35 1.09 -10.67 -9.02
N ASP A 36 2.41 -10.95 -8.98
CA ASP A 36 3.45 -10.07 -9.50
C ASP A 36 3.32 -8.66 -8.89
N ALA A 37 3.04 -8.63 -7.58
CA ALA A 37 2.68 -7.42 -6.85
C ALA A 37 3.86 -6.44 -6.74
N ASP A 38 3.58 -5.15 -6.82
CA ASP A 38 4.55 -4.10 -6.50
C ASP A 38 4.38 -3.63 -5.05
N ILE A 39 3.14 -3.37 -4.65
CA ILE A 39 2.80 -2.95 -3.29
C ILE A 39 1.56 -3.71 -2.85
N ALA A 40 1.61 -4.34 -1.69
CA ALA A 40 0.43 -4.85 -1.01
C ALA A 40 0.13 -3.99 0.23
N ILE A 41 -1.05 -3.39 0.28
CA ILE A 41 -1.56 -2.60 1.40
C ILE A 41 -2.41 -3.52 2.26
N ILE A 42 -1.86 -3.92 3.39
CA ILE A 42 -2.43 -4.90 4.30
C ILE A 42 -2.89 -4.21 5.58
N ARG A 43 -4.14 -4.41 5.97
CA ARG A 43 -4.64 -4.01 7.30
C ARG A 43 -4.55 -5.18 8.25
N LEU A 44 -3.79 -4.98 9.32
CA LEU A 44 -3.56 -5.98 10.37
C LEU A 44 -4.13 -5.46 11.70
N PRO A 45 -4.97 -6.22 12.44
CA PRO A 45 -5.44 -5.79 13.75
C PRO A 45 -4.29 -5.37 14.67
N SER A 46 -4.43 -4.28 15.40
CA SER A 46 -3.31 -3.75 16.20
C SER A 46 -2.83 -4.70 17.30
N ASN A 47 -3.71 -5.56 17.82
CA ASN A 47 -3.35 -6.63 18.76
C ASN A 47 -2.62 -7.83 18.11
N LYS A 48 -2.43 -7.82 16.79
CA LYS A 48 -1.71 -8.83 16.02
C LYS A 48 -0.37 -8.35 15.48
N LEU A 49 0.14 -7.22 15.98
CA LEU A 49 1.40 -6.63 15.50
C LEU A 49 2.61 -7.59 15.51
N TYR A 50 2.59 -8.60 16.38
CA TYR A 50 3.61 -9.66 16.40
C TYR A 50 3.74 -10.42 15.06
N LEU A 51 2.72 -10.39 14.19
CA LEU A 51 2.78 -11.01 12.86
C LEU A 51 3.72 -10.27 11.89
N LEU A 52 4.18 -9.05 12.21
CA LEU A 52 5.18 -8.37 11.39
C LEU A 52 6.51 -9.13 11.32
N SER A 53 6.90 -9.86 12.38
CA SER A 53 8.09 -10.70 12.34
C SER A 53 7.98 -11.85 11.32
N LYS A 54 6.75 -12.30 11.02
CA LYS A 54 6.52 -13.26 9.92
C LYS A 54 6.79 -12.62 8.55
N LEU A 55 6.56 -11.31 8.37
CA LEU A 55 6.90 -10.60 7.13
C LEU A 55 8.41 -10.51 6.93
N ASP A 56 9.19 -10.42 8.01
CA ASP A 56 10.66 -10.46 7.92
C ASP A 56 11.14 -11.79 7.30
N ILE A 57 10.46 -12.90 7.64
CA ILE A 57 10.72 -14.24 7.07
C ILE A 57 10.30 -14.30 5.59
N ILE A 58 9.18 -13.65 5.20
CA ILE A 58 8.78 -13.54 3.78
C ILE A 58 9.88 -12.81 2.98
N GLY A 59 10.53 -11.84 3.60
CA GLY A 59 11.72 -11.19 3.07
C GLY A 59 11.47 -9.92 2.27
N PHE A 60 10.24 -9.62 1.87
CA PHE A 60 9.92 -8.37 1.18
C PHE A 60 10.05 -7.17 2.12
N PRO A 61 10.66 -6.04 1.69
CA PRO A 61 10.66 -4.81 2.47
C PRO A 61 9.23 -4.36 2.78
N TYR A 62 8.99 -3.84 3.98
CA TYR A 62 7.69 -3.29 4.33
C TYR A 62 7.83 -2.06 5.22
N ILE A 63 6.75 -1.29 5.32
CA ILE A 63 6.62 -0.19 6.26
C ILE A 63 5.31 -0.30 7.03
N VAL A 64 5.30 0.15 8.27
CA VAL A 64 4.07 0.49 9.00
C VAL A 64 3.68 1.90 8.57
N ALA A 65 2.66 2.01 7.72
CA ALA A 65 2.30 3.26 7.06
C ALA A 65 1.41 4.16 7.94
N ASP A 66 0.53 3.56 8.76
CA ASP A 66 -0.25 4.26 9.79
C ASP A 66 -0.80 3.29 10.86
N THR A 67 -1.53 3.85 11.82
CA THR A 67 -2.54 3.13 12.59
C THR A 67 -3.91 3.77 12.33
N LEU A 68 -4.86 2.96 11.85
CA LEU A 68 -6.25 3.32 11.57
C LEU A 68 -7.14 2.88 12.72
N VAL A 69 -7.95 3.79 13.25
CA VAL A 69 -8.92 3.51 14.32
C VAL A 69 -10.34 3.63 13.80
N TYR A 70 -11.20 2.71 14.22
CA TYR A 70 -12.62 2.69 13.92
C TYR A 70 -13.42 3.04 15.17
N TYR A 71 -14.42 3.87 14.95
CA TYR A 71 -15.37 4.31 15.96
C TYR A 71 -16.78 3.91 15.53
N GLU A 72 -17.61 3.57 16.51
CA GLU A 72 -19.00 3.16 16.31
C GLU A 72 -19.94 3.99 17.18
N CYS A 73 -21.02 4.48 16.60
CA CYS A 73 -22.16 5.07 17.31
C CYS A 73 -23.40 4.21 17.07
N LYS A 74 -23.94 3.59 18.12
CA LYS A 74 -25.19 2.82 18.07
C LYS A 74 -26.38 3.74 18.34
N PHE A 75 -27.30 3.86 17.39
CA PHE A 75 -28.40 4.81 17.51
C PHE A 75 -29.44 4.43 18.57
N ASN A 76 -29.50 3.17 18.99
CA ASN A 76 -30.32 2.76 20.13
C ASN A 76 -29.78 3.26 21.48
N ASN A 77 -28.48 3.59 21.54
CA ASN A 77 -27.80 4.04 22.76
C ASN A 77 -27.48 5.53 22.75
N TYR A 78 -27.60 6.19 21.59
CA TYR A 78 -27.25 7.59 21.41
C TYR A 78 -28.23 8.29 20.47
N LEU A 79 -28.86 9.35 20.98
CA LEU A 79 -29.68 10.27 20.19
C LEU A 79 -28.80 11.44 19.72
N PRO A 80 -28.69 11.70 18.40
CA PRO A 80 -27.91 12.82 17.88
C PRO A 80 -28.39 14.16 18.45
N LYS A 81 -27.43 15.01 18.83
CA LYS A 81 -27.71 16.37 19.32
C LYS A 81 -28.24 17.25 18.20
N ALA A 82 -29.00 18.28 18.57
CA ALA A 82 -29.41 19.30 17.61
C ALA A 82 -28.20 20.02 16.99
N LEU A 83 -28.37 20.51 15.77
CA LEU A 83 -27.40 21.37 15.10
C LEU A 83 -27.23 22.66 15.90
N ARG A 84 -25.98 23.09 16.08
CA ARG A 84 -25.66 24.34 16.79
C ARG A 84 -25.70 25.54 15.84
N ASN A 85 -25.17 25.37 14.64
CA ASN A 85 -25.11 26.38 13.59
C ASN A 85 -26.40 26.29 12.77
N VAL A 86 -27.36 27.15 13.08
CA VAL A 86 -28.70 27.18 12.43
C VAL A 86 -28.64 27.64 10.98
N GLU A 87 -27.55 28.29 10.60
CA GLU A 87 -27.26 28.78 9.25
C GLU A 87 -26.64 27.72 8.33
N LEU A 88 -26.41 26.50 8.83
CA LEU A 88 -25.91 25.41 8.02
C LEU A 88 -27.04 24.75 7.23
N GLU A 89 -26.81 24.59 5.94
CA GLU A 89 -27.68 23.87 5.03
C GLU A 89 -26.95 22.64 4.49
N PHE A 90 -27.70 21.57 4.26
CA PHE A 90 -27.18 20.29 3.78
C PHE A 90 -27.95 19.86 2.54
N GLU A 91 -27.24 19.77 1.43
CA GLU A 91 -27.80 19.39 0.13
C GLU A 91 -27.27 18.03 -0.31
N LYS A 92 -28.15 17.13 -0.73
CA LYS A 92 -27.72 15.85 -1.32
C LYS A 92 -27.18 16.08 -2.72
N CYS A 93 -25.91 15.72 -2.93
CA CYS A 93 -25.29 15.81 -4.23
C CYS A 93 -25.81 14.71 -5.18
N THR A 94 -25.92 15.10 -6.44
CA THR A 94 -26.11 14.22 -7.60
C THR A 94 -24.82 14.16 -8.43
N SER A 95 -24.81 13.37 -9.51
CA SER A 95 -23.69 13.28 -10.45
C SER A 95 -23.25 14.64 -11.02
N GLN A 96 -24.15 15.61 -11.10
CA GLN A 96 -23.87 16.98 -11.57
C GLN A 96 -22.93 17.76 -10.64
N HIS A 97 -22.86 17.38 -9.36
CA HIS A 97 -22.01 18.04 -8.37
C HIS A 97 -20.57 17.53 -8.38
N GLY A 98 -20.23 16.54 -9.21
CA GLY A 98 -18.92 15.88 -9.19
C GLY A 98 -17.74 16.85 -9.30
N ASN A 99 -17.82 17.85 -10.20
CA ASN A 99 -16.77 18.85 -10.38
C ASN A 99 -16.62 19.78 -9.16
N LEU A 100 -17.74 20.16 -8.52
CA LEU A 100 -17.73 20.99 -7.31
C LEU A 100 -17.08 20.24 -6.13
N ILE A 101 -17.43 18.97 -5.94
CA ILE A 101 -16.83 18.13 -4.89
C ILE A 101 -15.34 17.93 -5.13
N GLU A 102 -14.93 17.79 -6.39
CA GLU A 102 -13.53 17.70 -6.78
C GLU A 102 -12.76 19.00 -6.44
N GLU A 103 -13.34 20.15 -6.74
CA GLU A 103 -12.76 21.47 -6.41
C GLU A 103 -12.64 21.67 -4.90
N LEU A 104 -13.71 21.40 -4.14
CA LEU A 104 -13.71 21.49 -2.67
C LEU A 104 -12.66 20.54 -2.07
N THR A 105 -12.58 19.31 -2.57
CA THR A 105 -11.56 18.35 -2.11
C THR A 105 -10.16 18.90 -2.31
N GLY A 106 -9.91 19.56 -3.45
CA GLY A 106 -8.65 20.23 -3.75
C GLY A 106 -8.31 21.40 -2.85
N LYS A 107 -9.30 22.03 -2.19
CA LYS A 107 -9.08 23.12 -1.21
C LYS A 107 -8.97 22.62 0.23
N ILE A 108 -9.68 21.54 0.56
CA ILE A 108 -9.79 21.02 1.93
C ILE A 108 -8.60 20.12 2.30
N PHE A 109 -8.21 19.21 1.40
CA PHE A 109 -7.24 18.15 1.70
C PHE A 109 -5.77 18.36 1.25
N PRO A 110 -5.28 19.52 0.74
CA PRO A 110 -3.86 19.67 0.34
C PRO A 110 -2.84 19.26 1.41
N ASN A 111 -3.17 19.50 2.68
CA ASN A 111 -2.29 19.21 3.82
C ASN A 111 -2.70 17.94 4.60
N TYR A 112 -3.66 17.17 4.07
CA TYR A 112 -4.07 15.93 4.72
C TYR A 112 -3.00 14.86 4.53
N ILE A 113 -2.47 14.36 5.65
CA ILE A 113 -1.48 13.28 5.66
C ILE A 113 -2.23 11.97 5.81
N SER A 114 -2.08 11.08 4.84
CA SER A 114 -2.63 9.73 4.79
C SER A 114 -1.50 8.68 4.84
N HIS A 115 -1.85 7.39 4.93
CA HIS A 115 -0.86 6.30 4.93
C HIS A 115 -0.03 6.25 3.64
N TYR A 116 -0.57 6.75 2.52
CA TYR A 116 0.18 6.86 1.27
C TYR A 116 1.40 7.79 1.40
N ASN A 117 1.30 8.84 2.23
CA ASN A 117 2.39 9.79 2.42
C ASN A 117 3.62 9.16 3.08
N SER A 118 3.41 8.07 3.83
CA SER A 118 4.47 7.30 4.50
C SER A 118 5.26 6.42 3.54
N ASN A 119 4.73 6.11 2.35
CA ASN A 119 5.40 5.22 1.41
C ASN A 119 6.30 6.02 0.44
N PRO A 120 7.63 5.80 0.45
CA PRO A 120 8.57 6.55 -0.37
C PRO A 120 8.42 6.26 -1.88
N PHE A 121 7.84 5.12 -2.26
CA PHE A 121 7.67 4.71 -3.65
C PHE A 121 6.41 5.28 -4.32
N LEU A 122 5.61 6.06 -3.58
CA LEU A 122 4.38 6.67 -4.07
C LEU A 122 4.58 8.16 -4.31
N ASP A 123 4.19 8.64 -5.50
CA ASP A 123 4.25 10.06 -5.81
C ASP A 123 3.22 10.83 -4.98
N LYS A 124 3.74 11.67 -4.07
CA LYS A 124 2.94 12.49 -3.15
C LYS A 124 2.00 13.44 -3.87
N LYS A 125 2.34 13.88 -5.08
CA LYS A 125 1.49 14.78 -5.89
C LYS A 125 0.19 14.10 -6.31
N LEU A 126 0.22 12.78 -6.51
CA LEU A 126 -0.93 12.00 -6.96
C LEU A 126 -1.89 11.61 -5.81
N ILE A 127 -1.50 11.81 -4.56
CA ILE A 127 -2.34 11.45 -3.40
C ILE A 127 -3.62 12.29 -3.38
N LEU A 128 -3.50 13.61 -3.57
CA LEU A 128 -4.65 14.53 -3.56
C LEU A 128 -5.64 14.22 -4.69
N ASP A 129 -5.13 13.86 -5.87
CA ASP A 129 -5.97 13.45 -7.00
C ASP A 129 -6.72 12.14 -6.70
N GLY A 130 -6.15 11.25 -5.89
CA GLY A 130 -6.87 10.09 -5.37
C GLY A 130 -8.06 10.44 -4.47
N TYR A 131 -7.93 11.44 -3.60
CA TYR A 131 -9.05 11.92 -2.78
C TYR A 131 -10.15 12.56 -3.63
N LYS A 132 -9.77 13.32 -4.66
CA LYS A 132 -10.69 13.91 -5.64
C LYS A 132 -11.52 12.85 -6.38
N GLU A 133 -10.83 11.86 -6.98
CA GLU A 133 -11.47 10.72 -7.66
C GLU A 133 -12.41 9.98 -6.71
N TRP A 134 -11.98 9.77 -5.46
CA TRP A 134 -12.76 9.05 -4.46
C TRP A 134 -14.02 9.81 -4.05
N ALA A 135 -13.90 11.08 -3.70
CA ALA A 135 -15.03 11.92 -3.28
C ALA A 135 -16.07 12.07 -4.39
N ARG A 136 -15.61 12.30 -5.64
CA ARG A 136 -16.46 12.33 -6.83
C ARG A 136 -17.19 11.00 -7.05
N GLY A 137 -16.53 9.87 -6.80
CA GLY A 137 -17.15 8.54 -6.90
C GLY A 137 -18.33 8.30 -5.95
N TYR A 138 -18.58 9.16 -4.96
CA TYR A 138 -19.73 9.05 -4.05
C TYR A 138 -20.98 9.79 -4.56
N THR A 139 -20.86 10.70 -5.53
CA THR A 139 -22.00 11.51 -5.99
C THR A 139 -22.93 10.77 -6.98
N ALA A 140 -22.55 9.57 -7.43
CA ALA A 140 -23.21 8.88 -8.54
C ALA A 140 -23.22 7.34 -8.39
N THR A 141 -23.32 6.83 -7.16
CA THR A 141 -23.24 5.37 -6.91
C THR A 141 -24.27 4.94 -5.88
N GLU A 142 -24.97 3.85 -6.17
CA GLU A 142 -25.91 3.22 -5.25
C GLU A 142 -25.19 2.79 -3.95
N GLY A 143 -25.87 2.95 -2.81
CA GLY A 143 -25.25 2.69 -1.51
C GLY A 143 -24.27 3.79 -1.04
N LYS A 144 -24.17 4.91 -1.77
CA LYS A 144 -23.32 6.06 -1.43
C LYS A 144 -24.08 7.38 -1.55
N VAL A 145 -23.66 8.37 -0.77
CA VAL A 145 -24.21 9.73 -0.79
C VAL A 145 -23.11 10.73 -0.46
N VAL A 146 -23.21 11.92 -1.06
CA VAL A 146 -22.48 13.11 -0.61
C VAL A 146 -23.48 14.16 -0.17
N PHE A 147 -23.24 14.76 0.98
CA PHE A 147 -23.94 15.95 1.44
C PHE A 147 -23.03 17.16 1.28
N LEU A 148 -23.39 18.08 0.39
CA LEU A 148 -22.77 19.40 0.30
C LEU A 148 -23.21 20.24 1.50
N VAL A 149 -22.26 20.89 2.16
CA VAL A 149 -22.48 21.70 3.35
C VAL A 149 -22.35 23.16 2.97
N LYS A 150 -23.42 23.93 3.17
CA LYS A 150 -23.44 25.37 2.91
C LYS A 150 -23.57 26.16 4.21
N LYS A 151 -22.98 27.34 4.24
CA LYS A 151 -23.14 28.31 5.33
C LYS A 151 -23.48 29.66 4.72
N ASN A 152 -24.67 30.18 5.02
CA ASN A 152 -25.19 31.42 4.41
C ASN A 152 -25.13 31.37 2.86
N GLY A 153 -25.51 30.22 2.27
CA GLY A 153 -25.49 30.00 0.82
C GLY A 153 -24.11 29.75 0.18
N ILE A 154 -23.02 29.78 0.96
CA ILE A 154 -21.66 29.51 0.47
C ILE A 154 -21.33 28.04 0.67
N ASP A 155 -20.77 27.37 -0.34
CA ASP A 155 -20.30 25.99 -0.25
C ASP A 155 -19.02 25.92 0.58
N ILE A 156 -19.11 25.35 1.79
CA ILE A 156 -18.01 25.36 2.77
C ILE A 156 -17.41 23.99 3.06
N GLY A 157 -18.01 22.91 2.56
CA GLY A 157 -17.57 21.57 2.89
C GLY A 157 -18.48 20.48 2.34
N PHE A 158 -18.18 19.25 2.69
CA PHE A 158 -19.00 18.10 2.32
C PHE A 158 -18.83 16.93 3.29
N ALA A 159 -19.77 16.00 3.23
CA ALA A 159 -19.69 14.71 3.89
C ALA A 159 -20.02 13.57 2.93
N THR A 160 -19.08 12.65 2.72
CA THR A 160 -19.34 11.41 1.98
C THR A 160 -19.68 10.27 2.95
N CYS A 161 -20.76 9.57 2.65
CA CYS A 161 -21.21 8.43 3.44
C CYS A 161 -21.58 7.25 2.53
N SER A 162 -21.44 6.04 3.05
CA SER A 162 -21.94 4.81 2.42
C SER A 162 -22.80 4.02 3.39
N TRP A 163 -23.56 3.05 2.90
CA TRP A 163 -24.37 2.19 3.76
C TRP A 163 -24.55 0.80 3.18
N ASP A 164 -24.97 -0.09 4.06
CA ASP A 164 -25.32 -1.48 3.77
C ASP A 164 -26.72 -1.73 4.36
N ASN A 165 -27.67 -2.06 3.47
CA ASN A 165 -29.07 -2.30 3.81
C ASN A 165 -29.25 -3.62 4.58
N ASP A 166 -28.44 -4.63 4.29
CA ASP A 166 -28.58 -5.97 4.90
C ASP A 166 -28.13 -5.93 6.35
N THR A 167 -27.01 -5.24 6.61
CA THR A 167 -26.47 -5.12 7.97
C THR A 167 -27.01 -3.91 8.73
N LYS A 168 -27.80 -3.04 8.08
CA LYS A 168 -28.30 -1.75 8.62
C LYS A 168 -27.19 -0.88 9.22
N LYS A 169 -26.02 -0.88 8.59
CA LYS A 169 -24.87 -0.07 8.98
C LYS A 169 -24.66 1.06 7.98
N CYS A 170 -24.34 2.25 8.48
CA CYS A 170 -23.84 3.35 7.66
C CYS A 170 -22.39 3.68 8.06
N GLU A 171 -21.63 4.21 7.11
CA GLU A 171 -20.23 4.61 7.30
C GLU A 171 -20.04 6.07 6.86
N GLY A 172 -19.42 6.86 7.72
CA GLY A 172 -18.87 8.16 7.37
C GLY A 172 -17.46 7.99 6.84
N VAL A 173 -17.25 8.39 5.58
CA VAL A 173 -16.07 7.99 4.82
C VAL A 173 -15.07 9.14 4.68
N LEU A 174 -15.50 10.29 4.20
CA LEU A 174 -14.65 11.46 4.02
C LEU A 174 -15.42 12.74 4.29
N TYR A 175 -15.02 13.46 5.34
CA TYR A 175 -15.63 14.71 5.77
C TYR A 175 -14.62 15.84 5.65
N GLY A 176 -15.08 16.95 5.08
CA GLY A 176 -14.22 18.08 4.78
C GLY A 176 -14.93 19.40 5.05
N VAL A 177 -14.19 20.35 5.63
CA VAL A 177 -14.61 21.74 5.78
C VAL A 177 -13.45 22.61 5.31
N LEU A 178 -13.75 23.66 4.55
CA LEU A 178 -12.77 24.65 4.12
C LEU A 178 -12.04 25.23 5.34
N PRO A 179 -10.70 25.41 5.29
CA PRO A 179 -9.91 25.85 6.43
C PRO A 179 -10.43 27.14 7.10
N GLU A 180 -10.89 28.10 6.32
CA GLU A 180 -11.44 29.38 6.78
C GLU A 180 -12.80 29.27 7.49
N TYR A 181 -13.50 28.13 7.33
CA TYR A 181 -14.72 27.78 8.05
C TYR A 181 -14.50 26.70 9.12
N SER A 182 -13.23 26.35 9.40
CA SER A 182 -12.89 25.43 10.48
C SER A 182 -13.12 26.05 11.87
N GLY A 183 -13.38 25.22 12.87
CA GLY A 183 -13.81 25.69 14.19
C GLY A 183 -15.33 25.96 14.27
N GLY A 184 -15.79 26.64 15.32
CA GLY A 184 -17.20 27.00 15.50
C GLY A 184 -18.19 25.83 15.70
N GLY A 185 -17.73 24.57 15.67
CA GLY A 185 -18.58 23.38 15.75
C GLY A 185 -19.17 22.94 14.41
N VAL A 186 -18.75 23.51 13.27
CA VAL A 186 -19.26 23.14 11.94
C VAL A 186 -19.08 21.64 11.68
N TYR A 187 -17.88 21.10 11.90
CA TYR A 187 -17.62 19.66 11.74
C TYR A 187 -18.52 18.80 12.66
N SER A 188 -18.74 19.23 13.90
CA SER A 188 -19.66 18.53 14.82
C SER A 188 -21.10 18.50 14.30
N ASP A 189 -21.56 19.59 13.68
CA ASP A 189 -22.91 19.63 13.11
C ASP A 189 -23.03 18.78 11.83
N ILE A 190 -21.96 18.64 11.05
CA ILE A 190 -21.90 17.67 9.94
C ILE A 190 -22.06 16.23 10.47
N ILE A 191 -21.39 15.88 11.57
CA ILE A 191 -21.56 14.58 12.24
C ILE A 191 -23.01 14.39 12.70
N ARG A 192 -23.57 15.37 13.42
CA ARG A 192 -24.95 15.28 13.94
C ARG A 192 -25.97 15.14 12.82
N TYR A 193 -25.81 15.91 11.75
CA TYR A 193 -26.69 15.84 10.58
C TYR A 193 -26.65 14.43 9.96
N THR A 194 -25.46 13.91 9.68
CA THR A 194 -25.31 12.58 9.05
C THR A 194 -25.82 11.45 9.96
N GLN A 195 -25.56 11.51 11.26
CA GLN A 195 -26.14 10.59 12.25
C GLN A 195 -27.68 10.62 12.22
N GLU A 196 -28.29 11.82 12.33
CA GLU A 196 -29.74 11.97 12.37
C GLU A 196 -30.40 11.56 11.05
N TYR A 197 -29.75 11.85 9.92
CA TYR A 197 -30.19 11.42 8.61
C TYR A 197 -30.31 9.89 8.53
N PHE A 198 -29.25 9.15 8.87
CA PHE A 198 -29.26 7.69 8.79
C PHE A 198 -30.15 7.06 9.88
N ARG A 199 -30.18 7.63 11.08
CA ARG A 199 -31.08 7.18 12.14
C ARG A 199 -32.55 7.23 11.71
N LYS A 200 -32.99 8.34 11.10
CA LYS A 200 -34.37 8.50 10.59
C LYS A 200 -34.72 7.50 9.47
N GLN A 201 -33.71 6.99 8.78
CA GLN A 201 -33.88 5.95 7.76
C GLN A 201 -33.86 4.52 8.33
N GLY A 202 -33.73 4.37 9.64
CA GLY A 202 -33.81 3.05 10.30
C GLY A 202 -32.50 2.27 10.29
N PHE A 203 -31.36 2.91 9.98
CA PHE A 203 -30.05 2.32 10.25
C PHE A 203 -29.84 2.17 11.75
N GLU A 204 -29.07 1.16 12.17
CA GLU A 204 -28.89 0.82 13.59
C GLU A 204 -27.63 1.45 14.18
N LYS A 205 -26.62 1.68 13.34
CA LYS A 205 -25.35 2.25 13.77
C LYS A 205 -24.60 2.96 12.64
N MET A 206 -23.73 3.86 13.07
CA MET A 206 -22.80 4.58 12.21
C MET A 206 -21.36 4.26 12.59
N ILE A 207 -20.55 3.99 11.57
CA ILE A 207 -19.12 3.71 11.70
C ILE A 207 -18.34 4.88 11.08
N VAL A 208 -17.24 5.28 11.70
CA VAL A 208 -16.28 6.23 11.12
C VAL A 208 -14.87 5.75 11.38
N SER A 209 -13.93 6.09 10.52
CA SER A 209 -12.53 5.72 10.71
C SER A 209 -11.57 6.87 10.39
N THR A 210 -10.47 6.95 11.14
CA THR A 210 -9.41 7.92 10.89
C THR A 210 -8.09 7.42 11.43
N GLN A 211 -6.99 8.06 11.04
CA GLN A 211 -5.68 7.72 11.55
C GLN A 211 -5.52 8.24 12.98
N THR A 212 -4.77 7.52 13.81
CA THR A 212 -4.62 7.83 15.25
C THR A 212 -4.14 9.26 15.54
N GLN A 213 -3.34 9.86 14.66
CA GLN A 213 -2.89 11.25 14.81
C GLN A 213 -3.97 12.31 14.56
N ASN A 214 -5.12 11.96 13.98
CA ASN A 214 -6.25 12.88 13.77
C ASN A 214 -7.07 13.07 15.07
N ILE A 215 -6.41 13.64 16.09
CA ILE A 215 -6.93 13.74 17.45
C ILE A 215 -8.17 14.66 17.51
N ALA A 216 -8.19 15.74 16.71
CA ALA A 216 -9.28 16.71 16.74
C ALA A 216 -10.62 16.09 16.35
N VAL A 217 -10.62 15.29 15.28
CA VAL A 217 -11.80 14.55 14.81
C VAL A 217 -12.24 13.48 15.80
N GLN A 218 -11.31 12.70 16.35
CA GLN A 218 -11.63 11.69 17.37
C GLN A 218 -12.27 12.31 18.62
N LYS A 219 -11.80 13.49 19.05
CA LYS A 219 -12.43 14.24 20.15
C LYS A 219 -13.85 14.68 19.82
N VAL A 220 -14.14 15.04 18.56
CA VAL A 220 -15.52 15.33 18.14
C VAL A 220 -16.36 14.07 18.24
N TRP A 221 -15.91 12.96 17.66
CA TRP A 221 -16.65 11.70 17.67
C TRP A 221 -17.02 11.24 19.08
N ASN A 222 -16.09 11.26 20.03
CA ASN A 222 -16.37 10.94 21.43
C ASN A 222 -17.49 11.82 22.03
N ARG A 223 -17.50 13.12 21.72
CA ARG A 223 -18.56 14.03 22.17
C ARG A 223 -19.89 13.79 21.47
N GLU A 224 -19.87 13.23 20.28
CA GLU A 224 -21.04 12.94 19.45
C GLU A 224 -21.46 11.45 19.51
N GLY A 225 -21.11 10.74 20.59
CA GLY A 225 -21.66 9.41 20.90
C GLY A 225 -20.97 8.24 20.23
N PHE A 226 -19.81 8.47 19.60
CA PHE A 226 -19.00 7.41 19.04
C PHE A 226 -18.01 6.85 20.07
N GLU A 227 -17.81 5.54 20.04
CA GLU A 227 -16.87 4.81 20.88
C GLU A 227 -15.82 4.09 20.02
N LEU A 228 -14.56 4.05 20.48
CA LEU A 228 -13.49 3.33 19.79
C LEU A 228 -13.77 1.82 19.87
N THR A 229 -13.84 1.14 18.72
CA THR A 229 -14.16 -0.29 18.66
C THR A 229 -13.05 -1.14 18.05
N GLU A 230 -12.34 -0.65 17.04
CA GLU A 230 -11.29 -1.42 16.35
C GLU A 230 -10.07 -0.56 16.06
N SER A 231 -8.91 -1.20 15.96
CA SER A 231 -7.67 -0.57 15.52
C SER A 231 -6.89 -1.52 14.62
N TYR A 232 -6.31 -0.95 13.56
CA TYR A 232 -5.53 -1.65 12.55
C TYR A 232 -4.24 -0.90 12.28
N ASN A 233 -3.15 -1.62 12.04
CA ASN A 233 -1.97 -1.06 11.41
C ASN A 233 -2.06 -1.28 9.91
N THR A 234 -1.89 -0.22 9.12
CA THR A 234 -1.77 -0.34 7.66
C THR A 234 -0.31 -0.60 7.32
N ILE A 235 -0.04 -1.75 6.71
CA ILE A 235 1.30 -2.18 6.33
C ILE A 235 1.40 -2.12 4.80
N HIS A 236 2.42 -1.48 4.28
CA HIS A 236 2.73 -1.55 2.85
C HIS A 236 3.89 -2.51 2.67
N VAL A 237 3.63 -3.66 2.06
CA VAL A 237 4.66 -4.61 1.63
C VAL A 237 5.12 -4.21 0.24
N ASN A 238 6.37 -3.77 0.13
CA ASN A 238 6.98 -3.19 -1.05
C ASN A 238 7.75 -4.27 -1.84
N CYS A 239 7.01 -5.19 -2.47
CA CYS A 239 7.58 -6.27 -3.26
C CYS A 239 8.33 -5.76 -4.50
N MET A 240 7.81 -4.73 -5.16
CA MET A 240 8.42 -4.05 -6.32
C MET A 240 8.81 -4.98 -7.48
N LEU A 241 7.99 -5.99 -7.77
CA LEU A 241 8.32 -7.01 -8.76
C LEU A 241 8.31 -6.48 -10.21
N ASN A 242 7.64 -5.36 -10.49
CA ASN A 242 7.55 -4.73 -11.83
C ASN A 242 7.75 -3.23 -11.82
N LYS A 243 7.67 -2.59 -10.66
CA LYS A 243 7.79 -1.15 -10.51
C LYS A 243 9.15 -0.70 -11.01
N SER A 244 9.14 0.08 -12.08
CA SER A 244 10.34 0.68 -12.61
C SER A 244 10.05 2.06 -13.16
N THR A 245 10.85 3.03 -12.76
CA THR A 245 10.83 4.41 -13.30
C THR A 245 11.60 4.53 -14.61
N ARG A 246 12.42 3.52 -14.93
CA ARG A 246 13.19 3.39 -16.17
C ARG A 246 12.83 2.10 -16.89
N LYS A 247 13.28 1.95 -18.15
CA LYS A 247 13.15 0.71 -18.90
C LYS A 247 13.79 -0.43 -18.11
N ILE A 248 13.07 -1.55 -17.98
CA ILE A 248 13.60 -2.78 -17.38
C ILE A 248 14.66 -3.34 -18.32
N GLU A 249 15.88 -3.49 -17.82
CA GLU A 249 17.00 -4.06 -18.56
C GLU A 249 17.03 -5.57 -18.30
N VAL A 250 17.41 -6.35 -19.31
CA VAL A 250 17.36 -7.81 -19.27
C VAL A 250 18.63 -8.38 -19.87
N GLU A 251 19.27 -9.29 -19.14
CA GLU A 251 20.36 -10.12 -19.67
C GLU A 251 20.07 -11.61 -19.43
N ARG A 252 20.81 -12.46 -20.16
CA ARG A 252 20.75 -13.91 -19.99
C ARG A 252 22.11 -14.42 -19.58
N ILE A 253 22.11 -15.34 -18.62
CA ILE A 253 23.30 -15.96 -18.09
C ILE A 253 23.16 -17.46 -18.17
N GLU A 254 24.21 -18.15 -18.59
CA GLU A 254 24.30 -19.60 -18.45
C GLU A 254 25.12 -19.90 -17.20
N ILE A 255 24.62 -20.78 -16.33
CA ILE A 255 25.38 -21.24 -15.18
C ILE A 255 26.29 -22.38 -15.62
N THR A 256 27.58 -22.07 -15.82
CA THR A 256 28.59 -23.03 -16.25
C THR A 256 29.43 -23.52 -15.08
N ASP A 257 30.16 -24.63 -15.28
CA ASP A 257 31.13 -25.14 -14.29
C ASP A 257 32.22 -24.10 -13.94
N GLU A 258 32.56 -23.18 -14.85
CA GLU A 258 33.52 -22.10 -14.59
C GLU A 258 33.01 -21.06 -13.59
N LEU A 259 31.69 -20.85 -13.52
CA LEU A 259 31.08 -19.91 -12.58
C LEU A 259 31.00 -20.47 -11.15
N ILE A 260 31.10 -21.79 -10.99
CA ILE A 260 31.17 -22.46 -9.69
C ILE A 260 32.62 -22.39 -9.22
N ASP A 261 32.92 -21.26 -8.60
CA ASP A 261 34.28 -20.78 -8.41
C ASP A 261 35.00 -21.40 -7.19
N LYS A 262 36.33 -21.41 -7.31
CA LYS A 262 37.33 -21.76 -6.29
C LYS A 262 37.44 -20.72 -5.16
N LEU A 263 36.76 -19.55 -5.28
CA LEU A 263 36.83 -18.47 -4.29
C LEU A 263 36.05 -18.76 -2.99
N SER A 264 34.93 -19.49 -3.06
CA SER A 264 34.12 -19.75 -1.86
C SER A 264 34.75 -20.80 -0.94
N ASN A 265 35.60 -21.68 -1.47
CA ASN A 265 36.01 -22.95 -0.85
C ASN A 265 34.82 -23.79 -0.34
N ASP A 266 33.59 -23.50 -0.79
CA ASP A 266 32.42 -24.31 -0.50
C ASP A 266 32.43 -25.52 -1.45
N LEU A 267 33.00 -26.61 -0.92
CA LEU A 267 33.15 -27.89 -1.60
C LEU A 267 31.96 -28.83 -1.36
N ASN A 268 30.77 -28.31 -1.01
CA ASN A 268 29.60 -29.14 -0.83
C ASN A 268 29.33 -29.96 -2.12
N PRO A 269 29.28 -31.30 -2.04
CA PRO A 269 29.20 -32.15 -3.24
C PRO A 269 27.97 -31.91 -4.11
N ILE A 270 26.91 -31.30 -3.59
CA ILE A 270 25.72 -30.93 -4.39
C ILE A 270 26.03 -29.99 -5.56
N HIS A 271 27.16 -29.25 -5.49
CA HIS A 271 27.61 -28.36 -6.54
C HIS A 271 28.42 -29.09 -7.63
N PHE A 272 29.07 -30.21 -7.29
CA PHE A 272 30.09 -30.84 -8.14
C PHE A 272 29.70 -32.24 -8.61
N ASN A 273 28.81 -32.94 -7.90
CA ASN A 273 28.44 -34.32 -8.17
C ASN A 273 26.94 -34.47 -8.43
N GLU A 274 26.60 -34.80 -9.67
CA GLU A 274 25.22 -35.00 -10.15
C GLU A 274 24.45 -36.06 -9.35
N TYR A 275 25.12 -37.17 -9.02
CA TYR A 275 24.49 -38.26 -8.26
C TYR A 275 24.12 -37.80 -6.85
N ILE A 276 25.04 -37.12 -6.15
CA ILE A 276 24.79 -36.63 -4.79
C ILE A 276 23.71 -35.54 -4.79
N ALA A 277 23.71 -34.64 -5.78
CA ALA A 277 22.67 -33.62 -5.90
C ALA A 277 21.27 -34.25 -6.06
N LYS A 278 21.15 -35.26 -6.93
CA LYS A 278 19.90 -36.02 -7.11
C LYS A 278 19.48 -36.78 -5.86
N GLU A 279 20.43 -37.40 -5.16
CA GLU A 279 20.15 -38.08 -3.89
C GLU A 279 19.60 -37.13 -2.82
N LYS A 280 20.02 -35.85 -2.83
CA LYS A 280 19.50 -34.79 -1.95
C LYS A 280 18.18 -34.16 -2.41
N GLY A 281 17.59 -34.67 -3.49
CA GLY A 281 16.28 -34.24 -4.00
C GLY A 281 16.32 -33.08 -5.00
N PHE A 282 17.50 -32.71 -5.51
CA PHE A 282 17.62 -31.75 -6.61
C PHE A 282 17.50 -32.45 -7.97
N GLU A 283 17.16 -31.70 -9.03
CA GLU A 283 17.06 -32.27 -10.39
C GLU A 283 18.44 -32.59 -11.01
N GLY A 284 19.51 -32.00 -10.47
CA GLY A 284 20.89 -32.12 -10.90
C GLY A 284 21.79 -31.20 -10.07
N ARG A 285 23.05 -31.03 -10.48
CA ARG A 285 23.97 -30.11 -9.80
C ARG A 285 23.39 -28.69 -9.72
N ILE A 286 23.56 -28.04 -8.57
CA ILE A 286 23.10 -26.67 -8.34
C ILE A 286 24.29 -25.71 -8.17
N ALA A 287 24.14 -24.46 -8.57
CA ALA A 287 25.11 -23.39 -8.34
C ALA A 287 25.10 -22.93 -6.87
N HIS A 288 26.22 -22.37 -6.41
CA HIS A 288 26.23 -21.60 -5.15
C HIS A 288 25.28 -20.41 -5.27
N GLY A 289 24.45 -20.19 -4.23
CA GLY A 289 23.40 -19.17 -4.28
C GLY A 289 23.92 -17.76 -4.55
N LEU A 290 25.16 -17.43 -4.18
CA LEU A 290 25.73 -16.10 -4.37
C LEU A 290 26.30 -15.85 -5.77
N ILE A 291 26.33 -16.82 -6.69
CA ILE A 291 26.85 -16.60 -8.06
C ILE A 291 26.15 -15.43 -8.79
N PRO A 292 24.80 -15.31 -8.76
CA PRO A 292 24.12 -14.15 -9.33
C PRO A 292 24.58 -12.81 -8.74
N SER A 293 25.04 -12.77 -7.47
CA SER A 293 25.53 -11.53 -6.86
C SER A 293 26.76 -10.97 -7.58
N LEU A 294 27.64 -11.83 -8.09
CA LEU A 294 28.83 -11.40 -8.83
C LEU A 294 28.46 -10.75 -10.16
N ILE A 295 27.44 -11.30 -10.82
CA ILE A 295 26.91 -10.80 -12.09
C ILE A 295 26.21 -9.45 -11.87
N ILE A 296 25.36 -9.37 -10.85
CA ILE A 296 24.69 -8.14 -10.43
C ILE A 296 25.71 -7.05 -10.06
N SER A 297 26.76 -7.41 -9.31
CA SER A 297 27.86 -6.51 -8.96
C SER A 297 28.61 -6.01 -10.19
N LYS A 298 28.97 -6.91 -11.12
CA LYS A 298 29.59 -6.53 -12.40
C LYS A 298 28.70 -5.58 -13.18
N TYR A 299 27.40 -5.87 -13.31
CA TYR A 299 26.46 -5.03 -14.02
C TYR A 299 26.44 -3.61 -13.45
N PHE A 300 26.26 -3.46 -12.14
CA PHE A 300 26.20 -2.13 -11.52
C PHE A 300 27.55 -1.39 -11.55
N GLY A 301 28.65 -2.10 -11.34
CA GLY A 301 30.00 -1.54 -11.32
C GLY A 301 30.57 -1.18 -12.68
N THR A 302 30.09 -1.79 -13.77
CA THR A 302 30.71 -1.63 -15.10
C THR A 302 29.76 -1.12 -16.19
N GLN A 303 28.46 -1.44 -16.12
CA GLN A 303 27.49 -1.12 -17.17
C GLN A 303 26.58 0.04 -16.75
N PHE A 304 25.75 -0.17 -15.73
CA PHE A 304 24.80 0.85 -15.28
C PHE A 304 24.61 0.77 -13.77
N PRO A 305 24.82 1.85 -12.99
CA PRO A 305 25.25 3.17 -13.43
C PRO A 305 26.72 3.22 -13.93
N GLY A 306 27.47 2.12 -13.77
CA GLY A 306 28.84 1.96 -14.26
C GLY A 306 29.90 2.42 -13.25
N VAL A 307 31.15 2.55 -13.68
CA VAL A 307 32.34 2.81 -12.83
C VAL A 307 32.11 3.90 -11.78
N ARG A 308 32.57 3.70 -10.53
CA ARG A 308 32.26 4.55 -9.34
C ARG A 308 30.85 4.37 -8.76
N THR A 309 30.24 3.21 -8.98
CA THR A 309 29.02 2.80 -8.27
C THR A 309 29.39 1.97 -7.06
N ASP A 310 28.83 2.32 -5.90
CA ASP A 310 28.98 1.56 -4.67
C ASP A 310 27.62 1.01 -4.21
N PHE A 311 27.63 -0.18 -3.61
CA PHE A 311 26.49 -0.71 -2.88
C PHE A 311 26.48 -0.14 -1.46
N LEU A 312 25.32 0.36 -1.04
CA LEU A 312 25.06 0.77 0.34
C LEU A 312 24.52 -0.40 1.17
N ASN A 313 23.64 -1.20 0.55
CA ASN A 313 23.16 -2.46 1.11
C ASN A 313 22.59 -3.35 -0.01
N TYR A 314 22.44 -4.63 0.33
CA TYR A 314 21.76 -5.61 -0.50
C TYR A 314 21.01 -6.61 0.38
N LYS A 315 19.94 -7.21 -0.16
CA LYS A 315 19.20 -8.33 0.43
C LYS A 315 18.87 -9.34 -0.64
N TYR A 316 19.27 -10.59 -0.45
CA TYR A 316 18.98 -11.70 -1.36
C TYR A 316 17.92 -12.62 -0.78
N LEU A 317 16.94 -12.99 -1.61
CA LEU A 317 15.90 -13.97 -1.31
C LEU A 317 16.02 -15.12 -2.31
N PHE A 318 16.18 -16.34 -1.80
CA PHE A 318 16.34 -17.55 -2.60
C PHE A 318 15.05 -18.37 -2.58
N TYR A 319 14.42 -18.53 -3.74
CA TYR A 319 13.16 -19.25 -3.89
C TYR A 319 13.34 -20.61 -4.55
N MET A 320 14.26 -20.72 -5.50
CA MET A 320 14.57 -21.96 -6.22
C MET A 320 16.07 -22.09 -6.47
N PRO A 321 16.60 -23.32 -6.53
CA PRO A 321 17.98 -23.55 -6.91
C PRO A 321 18.23 -23.14 -8.36
N LEU A 322 19.45 -22.69 -8.64
CA LEU A 322 19.95 -22.49 -10.00
C LEU A 322 20.74 -23.74 -10.40
N TYR A 323 20.45 -24.34 -11.54
CA TYR A 323 21.06 -25.56 -12.03
C TYR A 323 22.15 -25.26 -13.06
N LEU A 324 23.21 -26.08 -13.08
CA LEU A 324 24.26 -25.97 -14.08
C LEU A 324 23.73 -26.31 -15.48
N GLY A 325 24.35 -25.72 -16.50
CA GLY A 325 23.98 -25.86 -17.91
C GLY A 325 22.64 -25.23 -18.27
N ARG A 326 21.97 -24.54 -17.33
CA ARG A 326 20.73 -23.83 -17.59
C ARG A 326 20.98 -22.34 -17.78
N THR A 327 20.18 -21.75 -18.66
CA THR A 327 20.15 -20.31 -18.88
C THR A 327 19.08 -19.65 -18.01
N TYR A 328 19.45 -18.58 -17.32
CA TYR A 328 18.57 -17.76 -16.50
C TYR A 328 18.48 -16.34 -17.06
N LYS A 329 17.31 -15.73 -16.88
CA LYS A 329 17.04 -14.35 -17.25
C LYS A 329 17.18 -13.46 -16.02
N ILE A 330 18.08 -12.49 -16.08
CA ILE A 330 18.21 -11.45 -15.04
C ILE A 330 17.47 -10.21 -15.52
N GLN A 331 16.58 -9.69 -14.69
CA GLN A 331 15.83 -8.47 -14.96
C GLN A 331 16.12 -7.41 -13.89
N TYR A 332 16.45 -6.20 -14.33
CA TYR A 332 16.76 -5.06 -13.47
C TYR A 332 15.58 -4.07 -13.44
N GLN A 333 14.89 -3.96 -12.30
CA GLN A 333 13.83 -2.97 -12.05
C GLN A 333 14.36 -1.82 -11.19
N PHE A 334 13.90 -0.60 -11.46
CA PHE A 334 14.34 0.62 -10.77
C PHE A 334 13.16 1.31 -10.08
N PRO A 335 12.72 0.83 -8.89
CA PRO A 335 11.48 1.31 -8.31
C PRO A 335 11.49 2.79 -7.93
N ASP A 336 12.66 3.31 -7.53
CA ASP A 336 12.81 4.68 -7.05
C ASP A 336 14.24 5.19 -7.16
N TYR A 337 14.38 6.52 -7.23
CA TYR A 337 15.65 7.25 -7.15
C TYR A 337 15.48 8.45 -6.21
N VAL A 338 16.22 8.42 -5.10
CA VAL A 338 16.16 9.47 -4.08
C VAL A 338 17.21 10.53 -4.36
N GLU A 339 16.82 11.55 -5.13
CA GLU A 339 17.70 12.61 -5.65
C GLU A 339 18.61 13.23 -4.57
N ASN A 340 18.04 13.61 -3.42
CA ASN A 340 18.80 14.29 -2.35
C ASN A 340 19.97 13.46 -1.81
N PHE A 341 19.86 12.13 -1.84
CA PHE A 341 20.92 11.21 -1.40
C PHE A 341 21.65 10.57 -2.57
N LYS A 342 21.23 10.82 -3.81
CA LYS A 342 21.70 10.16 -5.04
C LYS A 342 21.65 8.63 -4.94
N VAL A 343 20.67 8.10 -4.20
CA VAL A 343 20.51 6.66 -3.98
C VAL A 343 19.51 6.10 -4.98
N LEU A 344 19.94 5.09 -5.74
CA LEU A 344 19.07 4.34 -6.63
C LEU A 344 18.65 3.04 -5.94
N SER A 345 17.34 2.83 -5.82
CA SER A 345 16.79 1.55 -5.41
C SER A 345 16.68 0.64 -6.63
N VAL A 346 17.21 -0.58 -6.52
CA VAL A 346 17.16 -1.56 -7.61
C VAL A 346 16.67 -2.89 -7.11
N VAL A 347 15.74 -3.48 -7.84
CA VAL A 347 15.25 -4.83 -7.62
C VAL A 347 15.71 -5.68 -8.79
N VAL A 348 16.30 -6.83 -8.50
CA VAL A 348 16.77 -7.76 -9.53
C VAL A 348 16.06 -9.07 -9.39
N LYS A 349 15.38 -9.50 -10.45
CA LYS A 349 14.76 -10.83 -10.57
C LYS A 349 15.64 -11.75 -11.37
N VAL A 350 15.96 -12.93 -10.84
CA VAL A 350 16.53 -14.03 -11.60
C VAL A 350 15.43 -15.04 -11.86
N LEU A 351 15.16 -15.29 -13.13
CA LEU A 351 14.06 -16.11 -13.60
C LEU A 351 14.60 -17.29 -14.41
N ASP A 352 13.99 -18.46 -14.29
CA ASP A 352 14.29 -19.61 -15.15
C ASP A 352 13.69 -19.45 -16.56
N SER A 353 13.81 -20.49 -17.39
CA SER A 353 13.26 -20.53 -18.75
C SER A 353 11.74 -20.44 -18.81
N GLU A 354 11.04 -20.80 -17.74
CA GLU A 354 9.59 -20.77 -17.63
C GLU A 354 9.08 -19.46 -16.99
N ASN A 355 9.99 -18.56 -16.63
CA ASN A 355 9.76 -17.32 -15.88
C ASN A 355 9.38 -17.52 -14.41
N ASN A 356 9.70 -18.67 -13.82
CA ASN A 356 9.58 -18.84 -12.37
C ASN A 356 10.65 -18.01 -11.67
N LEU A 357 10.28 -17.36 -10.56
CA LEU A 357 11.20 -16.55 -9.76
C LEU A 357 12.13 -17.44 -8.95
N CYS A 358 13.42 -17.47 -9.30
CA CYS A 358 14.42 -18.25 -8.59
C CYS A 358 15.09 -17.44 -7.48
N LEU A 359 15.41 -16.18 -7.75
CA LEU A 359 16.06 -15.28 -6.81
C LEU A 359 15.55 -13.85 -6.98
N LEU A 360 15.43 -13.15 -5.85
CA LEU A 360 15.17 -11.72 -5.80
C LEU A 360 16.28 -11.02 -5.03
N SER A 361 16.75 -9.89 -5.54
CA SER A 361 17.75 -9.06 -4.88
C SER A 361 17.26 -7.63 -4.77
N TYR A 362 17.18 -7.10 -3.54
CA TYR A 362 16.96 -5.68 -3.29
C TYR A 362 18.31 -5.03 -3.06
N ASN A 363 18.58 -3.93 -3.75
CA ASN A 363 19.86 -3.23 -3.70
C ASN A 363 19.63 -1.74 -3.54
N GLN A 364 20.45 -1.10 -2.71
CA GLN A 364 20.59 0.35 -2.70
C GLN A 364 22.01 0.68 -3.16
N ILE A 365 22.11 1.43 -4.25
CA ILE A 365 23.40 1.81 -4.85
C ILE A 365 23.52 3.33 -4.97
N ILE A 366 24.75 3.82 -4.93
CA ILE A 366 25.07 5.24 -5.11
C ILE A 366 26.15 5.39 -6.18
N LYS A 367 25.99 6.39 -7.05
CA LYS A 367 27.00 6.80 -8.03
C LYS A 367 27.79 7.98 -7.49
N ARG A 368 29.09 7.78 -7.24
CA ARG A 368 29.99 8.83 -6.72
C ARG A 368 30.49 9.78 -7.81
#